data_AF-A0A1V5YYD2-F1
#
_entry.id   AF-A0A1V5YYD2-F1
#
_cell.length_a   1.000
_cell.length_b   1.000
_cell.length_c   1.000
_cell.angle_alpha   90.00
_cell.angle_beta   90.00
_cell.angle_gamma   90.00
#
_symmetry.space_group_name_H-M   'P 1'
#
loop_
_entity.id
_entity.type
_entity.pdbx_description
1 polymer ?
#
loop_
_entity_poly.entity_id
_entity_poly.type
_entity_poly.pdbx_seq_one_letter_code
_entity_poly.pdbx_strand_id
1 'polypeptide(L)' 'MAAPACKLCTFGGDYIPVELVPGHARIARRGITLAITQLLHEGWLRESDAPALIDRIMRGNAHELYDLKRVFKG' A
#
# COMPACT_ATOMS: atom_id res chain seq x y z
N MET A 1 10.68 17.63 -0.83
CA MET A 1 11.21 16.34 -1.30
C MET A 1 10.24 15.24 -0.89
N ALA A 2 10.00 14.23 -1.72
CA ALA A 2 9.13 13.09 -1.41
C ALA A 2 9.95 11.79 -1.29
N ALA A 3 9.46 10.82 -0.51
CA ALA A 3 10.06 9.50 -0.44
C ALA A 3 9.75 8.69 -1.73
N PRO A 4 10.67 7.84 -2.21
CA PRO A 4 10.40 6.97 -3.34
C PRO A 4 9.36 5.90 -2.97
N ALA A 5 8.53 5.51 -3.94
CA ALA A 5 7.45 4.55 -3.73
C ALA A 5 7.92 3.18 -3.21
N CYS A 6 9.16 2.77 -3.52
CA CYS A 6 9.74 1.51 -3.02
C CYS A 6 10.02 1.49 -1.50
N LYS A 7 9.88 2.64 -0.83
CA LYS A 7 10.02 2.77 0.63
C LYS A 7 8.69 2.95 1.37
N LEU A 8 7.55 2.81 0.68
CA LEU A 8 6.23 2.99 1.26
C LEU A 8 5.54 1.65 1.57
N CYS A 9 5.20 1.42 2.83
CA CYS A 9 4.29 0.36 3.26
C CYS A 9 2.99 1.01 3.74
N THR A 10 1.93 0.97 2.93
CA THR A 10 0.76 1.85 3.11
C THR A 10 -0.18 1.46 4.25
N PHE A 11 -0.17 0.20 4.69
CA PHE A 11 -0.92 -0.24 5.86
C PHE A 11 -0.26 -1.46 6.52
N GLY A 12 -0.48 -1.61 7.83
CA GLY A 12 -0.06 -2.75 8.64
C GLY A 12 -1.10 -3.09 9.70
N GLY A 13 -0.98 -4.26 10.32
CA GLY A 13 -1.85 -4.73 11.40
C GLY A 13 -1.23 -4.51 12.77
N ASP A 14 -1.29 -3.29 13.30
CA ASP A 14 -0.87 -2.99 14.68
C ASP A 14 -2.06 -3.16 15.65
N TYR A 15 -2.65 -4.36 15.64
CA TYR A 15 -3.80 -4.68 16.47
C TYR A 15 -3.57 -5.98 17.21
N ILE A 16 -3.91 -5.98 18.49
CA ILE A 16 -3.97 -7.18 19.31
C ILE A 16 -5.15 -8.07 18.87
N PRO A 17 -6.40 -7.56 18.78
CA PRO A 17 -7.51 -8.32 18.20
C PRO A 17 -7.52 -8.27 16.67
N VAL A 18 -7.64 -9.43 16.02
CA VAL A 18 -7.62 -9.56 14.56
C VAL A 18 -8.87 -8.96 13.89
N GLU A 19 -9.98 -8.88 14.61
CA GLU A 19 -11.28 -8.40 14.15
C GLU A 19 -11.25 -6.92 13.73
N LEU A 20 -10.30 -6.14 14.24
CA LEU A 20 -10.13 -4.73 13.88
C LEU A 20 -9.43 -4.54 12.53
N VAL A 21 -8.70 -5.55 12.06
CA VAL A 21 -7.88 -5.46 10.84
C VAL A 21 -8.72 -5.14 9.59
N PRO A 22 -9.86 -5.80 9.31
CA PRO A 22 -10.67 -5.48 8.13
C PRO A 22 -11.21 -4.04 8.16
N GLY A 23 -11.63 -3.57 9.33
CA GLY A 23 -12.13 -2.21 9.55
C GLY A 23 -11.06 -1.16 9.27
N HIS A 24 -9.87 -1.33 9.86
CA HIS A 24 -8.72 -0.46 9.59
C HIS A 24 -8.34 -0.46 8.12
N ALA A 25 -8.21 -1.63 7.52
CA ALA A 25 -7.81 -1.75 6.12
C ALA A 25 -8.81 -1.06 5.18
N ARG A 26 -10.11 -1.05 5.51
CA ARG A 26 -11.13 -0.31 4.75
C ARG A 26 -10.91 1.20 4.85
N ILE A 27 -10.62 1.73 6.03
CA ILE A 27 -10.37 3.18 6.23
C ILE A 27 -9.08 3.61 5.52
N ALA A 28 -7.99 2.85 5.70
CA ALA A 28 -6.73 3.13 5.03
C ALA A 28 -6.90 3.15 3.49
N ARG A 29 -7.60 2.16 2.92
CA ARG A 29 -7.87 2.12 1.48
C ARG A 29 -8.64 3.34 0.97
N ARG A 30 -9.58 3.91 1.76
CA ARG A 30 -10.28 5.14 1.36
C ARG A 30 -9.34 6.33 1.23
N GLY A 31 -8.45 6.53 2.21
CA GLY A 31 -7.45 7.60 2.16
C GLY A 31 -6.45 7.42 1.00
N ILE A 32 -6.01 6.18 0.79
CA ILE A 32 -5.10 5.84 -0.32
C ILE A 32 -5.78 6.09 -1.67
N THR A 33 -7.04 5.68 -1.85
CA THR A 33 -7.82 5.99 -3.06
C THR A 33 -7.89 7.49 -3.30
N LEU A 34 -8.21 8.29 -2.28
CA LEU A 34 -8.28 9.74 -2.43
C LEU A 34 -6.94 10.32 -2.90
N ALA A 35 -5.84 9.96 -2.25
CA ALA A 35 -4.50 10.44 -2.58
C ALA A 35 -4.08 10.06 -4.02
N ILE A 36 -4.31 8.80 -4.42
CA ILE A 36 -3.99 8.34 -5.79
C ILE A 36 -4.85 9.09 -6.82
N THR A 37 -6.15 9.27 -6.57
CA THR A 37 -7.04 10.02 -7.45
C THR A 37 -6.60 11.46 -7.60
N GLN A 38 -6.16 12.12 -6.53
CA GLN A 38 -5.62 13.48 -6.60
C GLN A 38 -4.34 13.54 -7.45
N LEU A 39 -3.41 12.61 -7.25
CA LEU A 39 -2.18 12.54 -8.07
C LEU A 39 -2.49 12.34 -9.56
N LEU A 40 -3.50 11.54 -9.90
CA LEU A 40 -3.98 11.36 -11.27
C LEU A 40 -4.59 12.66 -11.82
N HIS A 41 -5.52 13.25 -11.08
CA HIS A 41 -6.24 14.46 -11.50
C HIS A 41 -5.32 15.66 -11.70
N GLU A 42 -4.30 15.80 -10.85
CA GLU A 42 -3.31 16.87 -10.92
C GLU A 42 -2.15 16.57 -11.90
N GLY A 43 -2.15 15.40 -12.55
CA GLY A 43 -1.13 15.03 -13.55
C GLY A 43 0.23 14.62 -12.96
N TRP A 44 0.32 14.38 -11.65
CA TRP A 44 1.52 13.85 -10.99
C TRP A 44 1.72 12.35 -11.21
N LEU A 45 0.64 11.63 -11.55
CA LEU A 45 0.64 10.21 -11.87
C LEU A 45 -0.07 10.01 -13.21
N ARG A 46 0.51 9.20 -14.10
CA ARG A 46 -0.18 8.77 -15.32
C ARG A 46 -1.11 7.61 -14.99
N GLU A 47 -2.28 7.60 -15.62
CA GLU A 47 -3.25 6.51 -15.45
C GLU A 47 -2.65 5.14 -15.81
N SER A 48 -1.75 5.09 -16.81
CA SER A 48 -1.00 3.89 -17.19
C SER A 48 -0.10 3.33 -16.09
N ASP A 49 0.40 4.20 -15.21
CA ASP A 49 1.40 3.84 -14.20
C ASP A 49 0.75 3.50 -12.85
N ALA A 50 -0.52 3.87 -12.67
CA ALA A 50 -1.26 3.67 -11.43
C ALA A 50 -1.38 2.20 -11.00
N PRO A 51 -1.70 1.23 -11.88
CA PRO A 51 -1.80 -0.18 -11.46
C PRO A 51 -0.49 -0.71 -10.86
N ALA A 52 0.65 -0.40 -11.49
CA ALA A 52 1.97 -0.83 -11.01
C ALA A 52 2.35 -0.17 -9.68
N LEU A 53 2.07 1.13 -9.53
CA LEU A 53 2.30 1.84 -8.27
C LEU A 53 1.44 1.27 -7.14
N ILE A 54 0.15 1.04 -7.39
CA ILE A 54 -0.80 0.51 -6.40
C ILE A 54 -0.37 -0.88 -5.95
N ASP A 55 -0.03 -1.79 -6.86
CA ASP A 55 0.46 -3.13 -6.48
C ASP A 55 1.75 -3.04 -5.64
N ARG A 56 2.69 -2.17 -6.05
CA ARG A 56 3.95 -1.95 -5.34
C ARG A 56 3.72 -1.52 -3.88
N ILE A 57 2.91 -0.49 -3.65
CA ILE A 57 2.76 0.12 -2.31
C ILE A 57 1.78 -0.65 -1.42
N MET A 58 0.80 -1.35 -2.00
CA MET A 58 -0.20 -2.11 -1.25
C MET A 58 0.25 -3.54 -0.90
N ARG A 59 1.21 -4.10 -1.65
CA ARG A 59 1.62 -5.50 -1.50
C ARG A 59 3.08 -5.75 -1.79
N GLY A 60 3.60 -5.30 -2.94
CA GLY A 60 4.93 -5.65 -3.43
C GLY A 60 6.06 -5.32 -2.45
N ASN A 61 6.05 -4.10 -1.90
CA ASN A 61 7.06 -3.66 -0.93
C ASN A 61 7.09 -4.56 0.31
N ALA A 62 5.93 -4.93 0.88
CA ALA A 62 5.87 -5.78 2.06
C ALA A 62 6.37 -7.21 1.77
N HIS A 63 6.02 -7.76 0.60
CA HIS A 63 6.49 -9.07 0.17
C HIS A 63 8.02 -9.15 0.04
N GLU A 64 8.64 -8.12 -0.53
CA GLU A 64 10.09 -8.02 -0.70
C GLU A 64 10.81 -7.72 0.61
N LEU A 65 10.37 -6.69 1.33
CA LEU A 65 11.04 -6.20 2.54
C LEU A 65 11.07 -7.22 3.67
N TYR A 66 9.96 -7.95 3.86
CA TYR A 66 9.83 -8.95 4.92
C TYR A 66 10.16 -10.37 4.45
N ASP A 67 10.54 -10.55 3.18
CA ASP A 67 10.81 -11.86 2.57
C ASP A 67 9.69 -12.86 2.90
N LEU A 68 8.44 -12.48 2.58
CA LEU A 68 7.27 -13.27 2.98
C LEU A 68 7.27 -14.67 2.36
N LYS A 69 7.96 -14.86 1.22
CA LYS A 69 8.18 -16.20 0.64
C LYS A 69 8.95 -17.12 1.57
N ARG A 70 9.95 -16.61 2.30
CA ARG A 70 10.67 -17.36 3.32
C ARG A 70 9.79 -17.60 4.54
N VAL A 71 9.06 -16.57 5.00
CA VAL A 71 8.23 -16.64 6.21
C VAL A 71 7.07 -17.62 6.07
N PHE A 72 6.41 -17.68 4.92
CA PHE A 72 5.27 -18.58 4.68
C PHE A 72 5.65 -20.01 4.30
N LYS A 73 6.95 -20.33 4.20
CA LYS A 73 7.44 -21.69 3.93
C LYS A 73 7.77 -22.49 5.21
N GLY A 74 7.54 -21.90 6.38
CA GLY A 74 7.67 -22.55 7.69
C GLY A 74 6.41 -23.29 8.10
#